data_AF-A0A1Q5CRD1-F1
#
_entry.id   AF-A0A1Q5CRD1-F1
#
_cell.length_a   1.000
_cell.length_b   1.000
_cell.length_c   1.000
_cell.angle_alpha   90.00
_cell.angle_beta   90.00
_cell.angle_gamma   90.00
#
_symmetry.space_group_name_H-M   'P 1'
#
loop_
_entity.id
_entity.type
_entity.pdbx_description
1 polymer ?
#
loop_
_entity_poly.entity_id
_entity_poly.type
_entity_poly.pdbx_seq_one_letter_code
_entity_poly.pdbx_strand_id
1 'polypeptide(L)'
;MTSVPVITPAQLASGAAHSVLLDEQAAPDTPVLAVDLDATADQDTLATAARRARACDRVLIGVSRAAPTASSPAGDLVEVLDLTLTRHEPSPADRPCVHAPDPAAVLDGIGAAATANPRAVLILAGLLRTSGSLLVRDALDAESLAYSTLLGGAEFARWLAARGPSRRPERVQDPVLVTRQENVLTVTLNRPARRNAYDRHLRDALVEALNVALLDDTVQRVVLVGAGTAFCSGGDLDEFGTAPDPVTAHLLRTRAGAGRLLHELTDRVEARVHGTCVGSGVELPAFASVVKAAPGSTFRLPEISMGLIPGAGGTVSIPRRIGRWRTLYLALTGLALPATTALSWGLIDVLRE
;
A
#
# COMPACT_ATOMS: atom_id res chain seq x y z
N MET A 1 -20.63 0.14 -19.62
CA MET A 1 -21.22 -0.35 -18.36
C MET A 1 -20.09 -0.91 -17.55
N THR A 2 -19.97 -0.54 -16.29
CA THR A 2 -18.82 -0.94 -15.47
C THR A 2 -18.88 -2.42 -15.15
N SER A 3 -17.72 -3.08 -15.06
CA SER A 3 -17.62 -4.50 -14.67
C SER A 3 -17.95 -4.75 -13.20
N VAL A 4 -17.83 -3.71 -12.35
CA VAL A 4 -18.20 -3.76 -10.94
C VAL A 4 -19.70 -3.48 -10.78
N PRO A 5 -20.46 -4.35 -10.09
CA PRO A 5 -21.87 -4.10 -9.80
C PRO A 5 -22.04 -2.89 -8.88
N VAL A 6 -23.05 -2.06 -9.18
CA VAL A 6 -23.37 -0.85 -8.44
C VAL A 6 -24.68 -1.06 -7.66
N ILE A 7 -24.65 -0.76 -6.37
CA ILE A 7 -25.81 -0.79 -5.47
C ILE A 7 -26.06 0.59 -4.84
N THR A 8 -27.28 0.85 -4.40
CA THR A 8 -27.61 2.06 -3.64
C THR A 8 -27.39 1.85 -2.13
N PRO A 9 -27.33 2.93 -1.32
CA PRO A 9 -27.31 2.83 0.13
C PRO A 9 -28.52 2.05 0.69
N ALA A 10 -29.69 2.18 0.07
CA ALA A 10 -30.88 1.42 0.45
C ALA A 10 -30.72 -0.09 0.21
N GLN A 11 -30.13 -0.49 -0.92
CA GLN A 11 -29.82 -1.89 -1.21
C GLN A 11 -28.73 -2.44 -0.27
N LEU A 12 -27.73 -1.62 0.07
CA LEU A 12 -26.72 -1.99 1.05
C LEU A 12 -27.36 -2.20 2.45
N ALA A 13 -28.26 -1.31 2.86
CA ALA A 13 -29.01 -1.42 4.10
C ALA A 13 -29.89 -2.68 4.16
N SER A 14 -30.50 -3.08 3.04
CA SER A 14 -31.32 -4.30 2.93
C SER A 14 -30.49 -5.59 2.81
N GLY A 15 -29.15 -5.49 2.72
CA GLY A 15 -28.25 -6.63 2.76
C GLY A 15 -27.75 -7.13 1.41
N ALA A 16 -27.89 -6.34 0.33
CA ALA A 16 -27.45 -6.74 -1.02
C ALA A 16 -25.96 -7.14 -1.11
N ALA A 17 -25.11 -6.63 -0.21
CA ALA A 17 -23.69 -6.96 -0.15
C ALA A 17 -23.34 -8.20 0.71
N HIS A 18 -24.34 -8.82 1.37
CA HIS A 18 -24.14 -9.91 2.35
C HIS A 18 -24.49 -11.31 1.79
N SER A 19 -24.52 -11.43 0.46
CA SER A 19 -24.55 -12.74 -0.19
C SER A 19 -23.25 -13.51 0.08
N VAL A 20 -23.32 -14.85 -0.05
CA VAL A 20 -22.16 -15.74 0.11
C VAL A 20 -21.00 -15.24 -0.77
N LEU A 21 -19.83 -15.05 -0.16
CA LEU A 21 -18.65 -14.51 -0.86
C LEU A 21 -17.98 -15.54 -1.78
N LEU A 22 -18.04 -16.81 -1.40
CA LEU A 22 -17.37 -17.89 -2.12
C LEU A 22 -18.38 -18.67 -2.96
N ASP A 23 -18.02 -18.94 -4.21
CA ASP A 23 -18.76 -19.86 -5.08
C ASP A 23 -18.55 -21.33 -4.68
N GLU A 24 -19.17 -22.25 -5.43
CA GLU A 24 -19.08 -23.69 -5.20
C GLU A 24 -17.64 -24.24 -5.36
N GLN A 25 -16.74 -23.49 -6.00
CA GLN A 25 -15.33 -23.82 -6.17
C GLN A 25 -14.42 -23.11 -5.15
N ALA A 26 -15.02 -22.47 -4.13
CA ALA A 26 -14.32 -21.66 -3.14
C ALA A 26 -13.50 -20.50 -3.75
N ALA A 27 -13.91 -20.01 -4.92
CA ALA A 27 -13.38 -18.78 -5.48
C ALA A 27 -14.24 -17.59 -5.04
N PRO A 28 -13.64 -16.40 -4.81
CA PRO A 28 -14.43 -15.22 -4.50
C PRO A 28 -15.31 -14.82 -5.69
N ASP A 29 -16.62 -14.84 -5.48
CA ASP A 29 -17.62 -14.29 -6.39
C ASP A 29 -17.82 -12.81 -6.05
N THR A 30 -17.80 -11.92 -7.04
CA THR A 30 -18.09 -10.48 -6.90
C THR A 30 -17.32 -9.79 -5.73
N PRO A 31 -15.98 -9.87 -5.67
CA PRO A 31 -15.21 -9.40 -4.51
C PRO A 31 -15.31 -7.88 -4.25
N VAL A 32 -15.74 -7.10 -5.25
CA VAL A 32 -15.89 -5.65 -5.18
C VAL A 32 -17.33 -5.26 -5.55
N LEU A 33 -17.91 -4.33 -4.79
CA LEU A 33 -19.16 -3.67 -5.10
C LEU A 33 -18.98 -2.16 -5.03
N ALA A 34 -19.66 -1.44 -5.92
CA ALA A 34 -19.75 0.01 -5.84
C ALA A 34 -21.04 0.45 -5.14
N VAL A 35 -20.96 1.54 -4.38
CA VAL A 35 -22.10 2.16 -3.69
C VAL A 35 -22.33 3.54 -4.30
N ASP A 36 -23.46 3.74 -4.96
CA ASP A 36 -23.85 5.03 -5.54
C ASP A 36 -24.31 5.98 -4.42
N LEU A 37 -23.42 6.88 -4.00
CA LEU A 37 -23.69 7.83 -2.94
C LEU A 37 -24.51 9.03 -3.40
N ASP A 38 -24.79 9.16 -4.70
CA ASP A 38 -25.69 10.19 -5.22
C ASP A 38 -27.17 9.74 -5.18
N ALA A 39 -27.44 8.46 -4.91
CA ALA A 39 -28.79 7.94 -4.72
C ALA A 39 -29.40 8.46 -3.41
N THR A 40 -30.67 8.89 -3.47
CA THR A 40 -31.36 9.45 -2.30
C THR A 40 -31.67 8.38 -1.26
N ALA A 41 -31.28 8.64 -0.01
CA ALA A 41 -31.57 7.82 1.16
C ALA A 41 -31.79 8.71 2.39
N ASP A 42 -32.70 8.30 3.27
CA ASP A 42 -32.88 8.96 4.57
C ASP A 42 -31.75 8.60 5.56
N GLN A 43 -31.70 9.33 6.67
CA GLN A 43 -30.65 9.17 7.68
C GLN A 43 -30.63 7.76 8.32
N ASP A 44 -31.79 7.16 8.55
CA ASP A 44 -31.90 5.82 9.15
C ASP A 44 -31.38 4.74 8.20
N THR A 45 -31.66 4.89 6.91
CA THR A 45 -31.14 4.05 5.84
C THR A 45 -29.62 4.18 5.74
N LEU A 46 -29.09 5.40 5.74
CA LEU A 46 -27.65 5.66 5.69
C LEU A 46 -26.92 5.07 6.91
N ALA A 47 -27.47 5.25 8.11
CA ALA A 47 -26.93 4.66 9.33
C ALA A 47 -26.95 3.13 9.28
N THR A 48 -28.01 2.53 8.73
CA THR A 48 -28.12 1.08 8.54
C THR A 48 -27.13 0.56 7.50
N ALA A 49 -26.99 1.26 6.38
CA ALA A 49 -26.00 0.97 5.35
C ALA A 49 -24.57 1.02 5.92
N ALA A 50 -24.25 2.01 6.76
CA ALA A 50 -22.94 2.12 7.39
C ALA A 50 -22.66 0.96 8.35
N ARG A 51 -23.66 0.52 9.14
CA ARG A 51 -23.51 -0.69 9.98
C ARG A 51 -23.28 -1.95 9.14
N ARG A 52 -24.01 -2.10 8.04
CA ARG A 52 -23.86 -3.21 7.08
C ARG A 52 -22.49 -3.20 6.39
N ALA A 53 -22.01 -2.03 5.99
CA ALA A 53 -20.68 -1.88 5.38
C ALA A 53 -19.56 -2.33 6.31
N ARG A 54 -19.62 -1.99 7.62
CA ARG A 54 -18.61 -2.42 8.61
C ARG A 54 -18.51 -3.94 8.77
N ALA A 55 -19.61 -4.66 8.56
CA ALA A 55 -19.68 -6.11 8.68
C ALA A 55 -19.53 -6.84 7.33
N CYS A 56 -19.21 -6.12 6.26
CA CYS A 56 -19.14 -6.69 4.92
C CYS A 56 -17.76 -7.31 4.65
N ASP A 57 -17.76 -8.53 4.12
CA ASP A 57 -16.53 -9.22 3.72
C ASP A 57 -16.01 -8.77 2.33
N ARG A 58 -16.84 -8.06 1.56
CA ARG A 58 -16.49 -7.53 0.24
C ARG A 58 -15.71 -6.22 0.37
N VAL A 59 -15.11 -5.79 -0.75
CA VAL A 59 -14.59 -4.43 -0.90
C VAL A 59 -15.72 -3.52 -1.36
N LEU A 60 -15.99 -2.45 -0.62
CA LEU A 60 -17.05 -1.50 -0.93
C LEU A 60 -16.45 -0.16 -1.36
N ILE A 61 -16.76 0.27 -2.59
CA ILE A 61 -16.26 1.50 -3.18
C ILE A 61 -17.40 2.51 -3.35
N GLY A 62 -17.35 3.62 -2.63
CA GLY A 62 -18.27 4.72 -2.85
C GLY A 62 -18.02 5.39 -4.20
N VAL A 63 -19.08 5.82 -4.88
CA VAL A 63 -18.98 6.68 -6.06
C VAL A 63 -19.91 7.87 -5.85
N SER A 64 -19.39 9.09 -6.01
CA SER A 64 -20.19 10.31 -5.92
C SER A 64 -19.72 11.35 -6.93
N ARG A 65 -20.64 12.22 -7.39
CA ARG A 65 -20.25 13.43 -8.12
C ARG A 65 -19.58 14.43 -7.18
N ALA A 66 -20.12 14.63 -5.98
CA ALA A 66 -19.58 15.52 -4.97
C ALA A 66 -18.42 14.85 -4.20
N ALA A 67 -17.68 15.65 -3.43
CA ALA A 67 -16.75 15.14 -2.43
C ALA A 67 -17.44 15.19 -1.05
N PRO A 68 -18.12 14.10 -0.61
CA PRO A 68 -18.75 14.09 0.69
C PRO A 68 -17.70 14.20 1.79
N THR A 69 -18.04 14.98 2.80
CA THR A 69 -17.24 15.22 4.01
C THR A 69 -17.81 14.44 5.19
N ALA A 70 -17.07 14.39 6.31
CA ALA A 70 -17.58 13.83 7.56
C ALA A 70 -18.87 14.51 8.07
N SER A 71 -19.11 15.77 7.71
CA SER A 71 -20.33 16.52 8.08
C SER A 71 -21.50 16.33 7.11
N SER A 72 -21.28 15.62 6.00
CA SER A 72 -22.33 15.33 5.02
C SER A 72 -23.30 14.27 5.58
N PRO A 73 -24.56 14.21 5.10
CA PRO A 73 -25.52 13.16 5.48
C PRO A 73 -24.97 11.73 5.40
N ALA A 74 -24.13 11.44 4.40
CA ALA A 74 -23.50 10.13 4.19
C ALA A 74 -22.11 9.99 4.83
N GLY A 75 -21.66 10.93 5.67
CA GLY A 75 -20.30 10.98 6.21
C GLY A 75 -19.89 9.68 6.91
N ASP A 76 -20.74 9.15 7.78
CA ASP A 76 -20.52 7.87 8.46
C ASP A 76 -20.38 6.69 7.50
N LEU A 77 -21.16 6.68 6.42
CA LEU A 77 -21.07 5.65 5.38
C LEU A 77 -19.75 5.78 4.61
N VAL A 78 -19.39 6.99 4.20
CA VAL A 78 -18.13 7.28 3.47
C VAL A 78 -16.90 6.83 4.26
N GLU A 79 -16.88 7.06 5.57
CA GLU A 79 -15.78 6.66 6.44
C GLU A 79 -15.61 5.14 6.52
N VAL A 80 -16.70 4.38 6.52
CA VAL A 80 -16.64 2.92 6.67
C VAL A 80 -16.38 2.18 5.36
N LEU A 81 -16.75 2.77 4.22
CA LEU A 81 -16.38 2.25 2.89
C LEU A 81 -14.85 2.14 2.75
N ASP A 82 -14.39 1.31 1.82
CA ASP A 82 -12.96 1.03 1.67
C ASP A 82 -12.23 2.10 0.86
N LEU A 83 -12.93 2.82 -0.02
CA LEU A 83 -12.58 4.12 -0.59
C LEU A 83 -13.81 4.76 -1.26
N THR A 84 -13.79 6.07 -1.48
CA THR A 84 -14.82 6.77 -2.25
C THR A 84 -14.19 7.52 -3.43
N LEU A 85 -14.67 7.27 -4.65
CA LEU A 85 -14.28 7.96 -5.87
C LEU A 85 -15.18 9.17 -6.10
N THR A 86 -14.58 10.35 -6.29
CA THR A 86 -15.30 11.62 -6.42
C THR A 86 -14.89 12.35 -7.69
N ARG A 87 -15.86 12.93 -8.42
CA ARG A 87 -15.54 13.76 -9.60
C ARG A 87 -14.94 15.11 -9.23
N HIS A 88 -15.38 15.68 -8.12
CA HIS A 88 -14.78 16.89 -7.57
C HIS A 88 -13.58 16.55 -6.70
N GLU A 89 -12.58 17.42 -6.72
CA GLU A 89 -11.38 17.28 -5.92
C GLU A 89 -11.74 17.41 -4.43
N PRO A 90 -11.47 16.38 -3.60
CA PRO A 90 -11.75 16.43 -2.17
C PRO A 90 -10.70 17.28 -1.45
N SER A 91 -11.03 17.75 -0.25
CA SER A 91 -10.02 18.37 0.61
C SER A 91 -8.92 17.36 0.94
N PRO A 92 -7.66 17.79 1.14
CA PRO A 92 -6.60 16.95 1.66
C PRO A 92 -6.99 16.20 2.95
N ALA A 93 -7.83 16.82 3.79
CA ALA A 93 -8.35 16.27 5.04
C ALA A 93 -9.39 15.15 4.86
N ASP A 94 -10.12 15.14 3.74
CA ASP A 94 -11.14 14.14 3.40
C ASP A 94 -10.48 12.87 2.84
N ARG A 95 -9.71 12.19 3.69
CA ARG A 95 -8.93 10.99 3.35
C ARG A 95 -9.75 9.85 2.72
N PRO A 96 -11.03 9.62 3.05
CA PRO A 96 -11.84 8.59 2.39
C PRO A 96 -12.07 8.83 0.90
N CYS A 97 -11.99 10.09 0.46
CA CYS A 97 -12.30 10.51 -0.90
C CYS A 97 -11.03 10.62 -1.75
N VAL A 98 -11.13 10.12 -2.99
CA VAL A 98 -10.09 10.19 -4.01
C VAL A 98 -10.69 10.81 -5.27
N HIS A 99 -10.05 11.88 -5.75
CA HIS A 99 -10.43 12.51 -6.99
C HIS A 99 -10.21 11.57 -8.19
N ALA A 100 -11.27 11.33 -8.94
CA ALA A 100 -11.29 10.59 -10.19
C ALA A 100 -12.15 11.36 -11.21
N PRO A 101 -11.56 11.99 -12.23
CA PRO A 101 -12.32 12.72 -13.26
C PRO A 101 -13.37 11.83 -13.96
N ASP A 102 -13.03 10.55 -14.14
CA ASP A 102 -13.94 9.51 -14.60
C ASP A 102 -13.96 8.35 -13.58
N PRO A 103 -14.86 8.41 -12.58
CA PRO A 103 -14.98 7.34 -11.58
C PRO A 103 -15.35 5.99 -12.20
N ALA A 104 -16.07 5.97 -13.31
CA ALA A 104 -16.49 4.73 -13.96
C ALA A 104 -15.28 4.01 -14.57
N ALA A 105 -14.40 4.74 -15.28
CA ALA A 105 -13.17 4.17 -15.83
C ALA A 105 -12.22 3.66 -14.74
N VAL A 106 -12.10 4.39 -13.62
CA VAL A 106 -11.31 3.94 -12.47
C VAL A 106 -11.91 2.67 -11.86
N LEU A 107 -13.23 2.62 -11.70
CA LEU A 107 -13.94 1.46 -11.17
C LEU A 107 -13.77 0.24 -12.07
N ASP A 108 -13.75 0.42 -13.40
CA ASP A 108 -13.44 -0.65 -14.36
C ASP A 108 -12.03 -1.20 -14.21
N GLY A 109 -11.03 -0.33 -14.02
CA GLY A 109 -9.66 -0.75 -13.72
C GLY A 109 -9.56 -1.56 -12.43
N ILE A 110 -10.27 -1.13 -11.39
CA ILE A 110 -10.34 -1.87 -10.11
C ILE A 110 -11.06 -3.21 -10.30
N GLY A 111 -12.17 -3.25 -11.05
CA GLY A 111 -12.89 -4.47 -11.38
C GLY A 111 -12.03 -5.48 -12.13
N ALA A 112 -11.22 -5.02 -13.08
CA ALA A 112 -10.25 -5.86 -13.79
C ALA A 112 -9.17 -6.42 -12.85
N ALA A 113 -8.62 -5.59 -11.96
CA ALA A 113 -7.64 -6.03 -10.96
C ALA A 113 -8.24 -7.07 -9.99
N ALA A 114 -9.47 -6.85 -9.54
CA ALA A 114 -10.19 -7.76 -8.65
C ALA A 114 -10.62 -9.05 -9.34
N THR A 115 -10.91 -9.02 -10.65
CA THR A 115 -11.16 -10.23 -11.44
C THR A 115 -9.89 -11.05 -11.60
N ALA A 116 -8.75 -10.40 -11.84
CA ALA A 116 -7.47 -11.07 -12.02
C ALA A 116 -6.97 -11.70 -10.70
N ASN A 117 -6.98 -10.95 -9.60
CA ASN A 117 -6.41 -11.35 -8.31
C ASN A 117 -7.38 -11.06 -7.15
N PRO A 118 -8.55 -11.72 -7.11
CA PRO A 118 -9.60 -11.44 -6.13
C PRO A 118 -9.17 -11.66 -4.68
N ARG A 119 -8.33 -12.67 -4.40
CA ARG A 119 -7.90 -12.99 -3.04
C ARG A 119 -6.93 -11.93 -2.52
N ALA A 120 -5.98 -11.49 -3.34
CA ALA A 120 -5.07 -10.39 -2.98
C ALA A 120 -5.85 -9.10 -2.66
N VAL A 121 -6.87 -8.77 -3.45
CA VAL A 121 -7.74 -7.60 -3.22
C VAL A 121 -8.49 -7.69 -1.88
N LEU A 122 -9.14 -8.83 -1.61
CA LEU A 122 -9.89 -9.02 -0.36
C LEU A 122 -8.99 -9.02 0.86
N ILE A 123 -7.84 -9.69 0.79
CA ILE A 123 -6.86 -9.74 1.88
C ILE A 123 -6.28 -8.35 2.16
N LEU A 124 -5.98 -7.55 1.12
CA LEU A 124 -5.51 -6.18 1.31
C LEU A 124 -6.55 -5.32 2.03
N ALA A 125 -7.80 -5.31 1.54
CA ALA A 125 -8.86 -4.50 2.12
C ALA A 125 -9.14 -4.91 3.58
N GLY A 126 -9.24 -6.21 3.85
CA GLY A 126 -9.40 -6.74 5.20
C GLY A 126 -8.26 -6.35 6.14
N LEU A 127 -7.02 -6.52 5.69
CA LEU A 127 -5.84 -6.13 6.46
C LEU A 127 -5.86 -4.64 6.80
N LEU A 128 -6.12 -3.77 5.81
CA LEU A 128 -6.18 -2.32 6.00
C LEU A 128 -7.32 -1.88 6.93
N ARG A 129 -8.44 -2.61 6.97
CA ARG A 129 -9.53 -2.39 7.96
C ARG A 129 -9.06 -2.70 9.38
N THR A 130 -8.30 -3.77 9.56
CA THR A 130 -7.95 -4.29 10.89
C THR A 130 -6.64 -3.73 11.46
N SER A 131 -5.65 -3.42 10.62
CA SER A 131 -4.29 -3.10 11.07
C SER A 131 -4.12 -1.64 11.51
N GLY A 132 -5.09 -0.77 11.19
CA GLY A 132 -5.04 0.65 11.50
C GLY A 132 -5.01 0.97 13.01
N SER A 133 -5.61 0.12 13.83
CA SER A 133 -5.65 0.27 15.30
C SER A 133 -4.54 -0.50 16.04
N LEU A 134 -3.76 -1.32 15.32
CA LEU A 134 -2.69 -2.11 15.92
C LEU A 134 -1.44 -1.26 16.17
N LEU A 135 -0.66 -1.66 17.17
CA LEU A 135 0.72 -1.18 17.32
C LEU A 135 1.52 -1.55 16.07
N VAL A 136 2.52 -0.75 15.71
CA VAL A 136 3.29 -0.94 14.47
C VAL A 136 3.93 -2.33 14.39
N ARG A 137 4.45 -2.86 15.50
CA ARG A 137 5.02 -4.22 15.54
C ARG A 137 3.98 -5.29 15.20
N ASP A 138 2.79 -5.18 15.78
CA ASP A 138 1.69 -6.13 15.56
C ASP A 138 1.12 -6.00 14.14
N ALA A 139 1.02 -4.77 13.64
CA ALA A 139 0.60 -4.49 12.27
C ALA A 139 1.58 -5.06 11.23
N LEU A 140 2.90 -5.00 11.49
CA LEU A 140 3.92 -5.62 10.63
C LEU A 140 3.84 -7.15 10.64
N ASP A 141 3.55 -7.75 11.80
CA ASP A 141 3.34 -9.20 11.89
C ASP A 141 2.06 -9.62 11.17
N ALA A 142 0.97 -8.85 11.29
CA ALA A 142 -0.29 -9.06 10.55
C ALA A 142 -0.09 -8.92 9.02
N GLU A 143 0.61 -7.88 8.56
CA GLU A 143 0.98 -7.73 7.15
C GLU A 143 1.76 -8.94 6.66
N SER A 144 2.76 -9.38 7.43
CA SER A 144 3.58 -10.50 7.03
C SER A 144 2.80 -11.81 6.99
N LEU A 145 1.86 -12.05 7.89
CA LEU A 145 0.99 -13.24 7.86
C LEU A 145 0.07 -13.21 6.63
N ALA A 146 -0.54 -12.07 6.33
CA ALA A 146 -1.36 -11.88 5.13
C ALA A 146 -0.55 -12.09 3.84
N TYR A 147 0.62 -11.46 3.73
CA TYR A 147 1.53 -11.63 2.59
C TYR A 147 1.99 -13.08 2.44
N SER A 148 2.35 -13.74 3.53
CA SER A 148 2.82 -15.14 3.49
C SER A 148 1.70 -16.12 3.12
N THR A 149 0.47 -15.82 3.51
CA THR A 149 -0.70 -16.59 3.07
C THR A 149 -0.86 -16.49 1.54
N LEU A 150 -0.68 -15.30 0.96
CA LEU A 150 -0.73 -15.08 -0.49
C LEU A 150 0.44 -15.73 -1.25
N LEU A 151 1.63 -15.85 -0.65
CA LEU A 151 2.77 -16.58 -1.24
C LEU A 151 2.44 -18.06 -1.52
N GLY A 152 1.58 -18.69 -0.70
CA GLY A 152 1.09 -20.04 -0.92
C GLY A 152 -0.11 -20.12 -1.87
N GLY A 153 -0.62 -19.00 -2.37
CA GLY A 153 -1.85 -18.90 -3.13
C GLY A 153 -1.68 -19.11 -4.65
N ALA A 154 -2.78 -19.51 -5.30
CA ALA A 154 -2.82 -19.76 -6.74
C ALA A 154 -2.55 -18.51 -7.60
N GLU A 155 -2.90 -17.33 -7.12
CA GLU A 155 -2.72 -16.06 -7.85
C GLU A 155 -1.23 -15.73 -8.01
N PHE A 156 -0.46 -15.83 -6.92
CA PHE A 156 0.99 -15.67 -6.96
C PHE A 156 1.67 -16.79 -7.74
N ALA A 157 1.25 -18.04 -7.57
CA ALA A 157 1.79 -19.17 -8.34
C ALA A 157 1.61 -18.99 -9.85
N ARG A 158 0.44 -18.50 -10.28
CA ARG A 158 0.16 -18.17 -11.69
C ARG A 158 1.06 -17.05 -12.20
N TRP A 159 1.22 -15.97 -11.43
CA TRP A 159 2.14 -14.89 -11.81
C TRP A 159 3.59 -15.39 -11.91
N LEU A 160 4.03 -16.21 -10.95
CA LEU A 160 5.36 -16.80 -10.90
C LEU A 160 5.67 -17.66 -12.13
N ALA A 161 4.69 -18.43 -12.61
CA ALA A 161 4.81 -19.21 -13.84
C ALA A 161 4.86 -18.32 -15.10
N ALA A 162 4.21 -17.15 -15.09
CA ALA A 162 4.11 -16.25 -16.24
C ALA A 162 5.25 -15.21 -16.35
N ARG A 163 5.95 -14.90 -15.25
CA ARG A 163 6.95 -13.81 -15.21
C ARG A 163 8.23 -14.06 -16.04
N GLY A 164 8.42 -15.28 -16.54
CA GLY A 164 9.63 -15.71 -17.24
C GLY A 164 10.77 -16.14 -16.30
N PRO A 165 11.96 -16.45 -16.86
CA PRO A 165 13.08 -16.97 -16.08
C PRO A 165 13.65 -15.91 -15.14
N SER A 166 13.88 -16.30 -13.88
CA SER A 166 14.64 -15.49 -12.92
C SER A 166 16.08 -15.37 -13.40
N ARG A 167 16.62 -14.16 -13.39
CA ARG A 167 18.04 -13.91 -13.61
C ARG A 167 18.72 -13.94 -12.25
N ARG A 168 19.86 -14.63 -12.14
CA ARG A 168 20.64 -14.54 -10.90
C ARG A 168 21.09 -13.09 -10.70
N PRO A 169 20.71 -12.42 -9.60
CA PRO A 169 21.16 -11.05 -9.37
C PRO A 169 22.68 -11.05 -9.28
N GLU A 170 23.32 -10.11 -9.96
CA GLU A 170 24.75 -9.87 -9.80
C GLU A 170 25.01 -9.49 -8.34
N ARG A 171 25.97 -10.16 -7.70
CA ARG A 171 26.34 -9.88 -6.32
C ARG A 171 27.08 -8.54 -6.29
N VAL A 172 26.40 -7.51 -5.81
CA VAL A 172 27.03 -6.20 -5.54
C VAL A 172 27.81 -6.32 -4.24
N GLN A 173 29.07 -5.86 -4.22
CA GLN A 173 29.91 -5.91 -3.03
C GLN A 173 29.35 -5.02 -1.90
N ASP A 174 28.95 -3.80 -2.24
CA ASP A 174 28.44 -2.81 -1.28
C ASP A 174 27.01 -2.35 -1.67
N PRO A 175 25.98 -3.18 -1.42
CA PRO A 175 24.61 -2.85 -1.80
C PRO A 175 24.06 -1.65 -1.00
N VAL A 176 24.66 -1.31 0.15
CA VAL A 176 24.39 -0.07 0.90
C VAL A 176 25.71 0.63 1.20
N LEU A 177 25.78 1.94 0.95
CA LEU A 177 26.89 2.79 1.37
C LEU A 177 26.50 3.57 2.61
N VAL A 178 27.40 3.65 3.59
CA VAL A 178 27.20 4.38 4.83
C VAL A 178 28.30 5.43 4.98
N THR A 179 27.91 6.69 5.13
CA THR A 179 28.84 7.78 5.44
C THR A 179 28.35 8.52 6.67
N ARG A 180 29.30 8.93 7.53
CA ARG A 180 28.99 9.68 8.74
C ARG A 180 29.66 11.04 8.71
N GLN A 181 28.90 12.07 9.02
CA GLN A 181 29.37 13.43 9.26
C GLN A 181 28.78 13.91 10.57
N GLU A 182 29.62 14.07 11.59
CA GLU A 182 29.19 14.44 12.95
C GLU A 182 28.09 13.50 13.50
N ASN A 183 26.90 14.06 13.76
CA ASN A 183 25.73 13.35 14.27
C ASN A 183 24.80 12.84 13.15
N VAL A 184 25.18 12.95 11.87
CA VAL A 184 24.38 12.53 10.72
C VAL A 184 24.97 11.28 10.06
N LEU A 185 24.16 10.22 9.99
CA LEU A 185 24.45 9.01 9.24
C LEU A 185 23.69 9.02 7.92
N THR A 186 24.40 9.07 6.79
CA THR A 186 23.78 8.94 5.47
C THR A 186 23.86 7.49 5.01
N VAL A 187 22.69 6.91 4.73
CA VAL A 187 22.51 5.53 4.28
C VAL A 187 22.03 5.55 2.83
N THR A 188 22.85 5.06 1.92
CA THR A 188 22.59 5.09 0.47
C THR A 188 22.31 3.70 -0.06
N LEU A 189 21.11 3.47 -0.60
CA LEU A 189 20.81 2.26 -1.37
C LEU A 189 21.65 2.28 -2.66
N ASN A 190 22.49 1.27 -2.85
CA ASN A 190 23.57 1.28 -3.87
C ASN A 190 23.53 0.05 -4.77
N ARG A 191 22.40 -0.13 -5.47
CA ARG A 191 22.29 -1.06 -6.62
C ARG A 191 21.78 -0.31 -7.86
N PRO A 192 22.46 0.77 -8.32
CA PRO A 192 21.91 1.68 -9.33
C PRO A 192 21.62 1.00 -10.67
N ALA A 193 22.41 -0.01 -11.07
CA ALA A 193 22.19 -0.79 -12.29
C ALA A 193 20.85 -1.55 -12.28
N ARG A 194 20.29 -1.81 -11.09
CA ARG A 194 18.98 -2.45 -10.87
C ARG A 194 17.97 -1.46 -10.29
N ARG A 195 18.22 -0.15 -10.41
CA ARG A 195 17.38 0.91 -9.82
C ARG A 195 17.08 0.65 -8.34
N ASN A 196 18.10 0.21 -7.61
CA ASN A 196 18.04 -0.13 -6.18
C ASN A 196 16.92 -1.11 -5.83
N ALA A 197 16.67 -2.12 -6.67
CA ALA A 197 15.76 -3.21 -6.35
C ALA A 197 16.12 -3.82 -4.98
N TYR A 198 15.10 -4.09 -4.17
CA TYR A 198 15.22 -4.54 -2.78
C TYR A 198 15.25 -6.06 -2.73
N ASP A 199 16.48 -6.60 -2.72
CA ASP A 199 16.78 -8.02 -2.54
C ASP A 199 17.28 -8.26 -1.11
N ARG A 200 17.58 -9.52 -0.77
CA ARG A 200 18.09 -9.91 0.55
C ARG A 200 19.42 -9.24 0.89
N HIS A 201 20.31 -9.04 -0.09
CA HIS A 201 21.60 -8.41 0.17
C HIS A 201 21.43 -6.93 0.52
N LEU A 202 20.55 -6.21 -0.21
CA LEU A 202 20.21 -4.83 0.10
C LEU A 202 19.48 -4.72 1.44
N ARG A 203 18.56 -5.64 1.74
CA ARG A 203 17.87 -5.71 3.03
C ARG A 203 18.85 -5.88 4.18
N ASP A 204 19.71 -6.89 4.11
CA ASP A 204 20.62 -7.24 5.21
C ASP A 204 21.60 -6.11 5.49
N ALA A 205 22.20 -5.52 4.43
CA ALA A 205 23.09 -4.37 4.57
C ALA A 205 22.37 -3.10 5.07
N LEU A 206 21.10 -2.88 4.68
CA LEU A 206 20.29 -1.78 5.23
C LEU A 206 20.00 -1.99 6.72
N VAL A 207 19.66 -3.21 7.11
CA VAL A 207 19.44 -3.57 8.52
C VAL A 207 20.70 -3.36 9.35
N GLU A 208 21.86 -3.76 8.84
CA GLU A 208 23.15 -3.47 9.49
C GLU A 208 23.39 -1.97 9.68
N ALA A 209 23.18 -1.17 8.63
CA ALA A 209 23.34 0.29 8.69
C ALA A 209 22.37 0.96 9.69
N LEU A 210 21.12 0.50 9.75
CA LEU A 210 20.12 1.01 10.70
C LEU A 210 20.44 0.60 12.13
N ASN A 211 20.96 -0.61 12.36
CA ASN A 211 21.41 -1.03 13.69
C ASN A 211 22.54 -0.16 14.22
N VAL A 212 23.46 0.33 13.37
CA VAL A 212 24.47 1.31 13.77
C VAL A 212 23.79 2.56 14.34
N ALA A 213 22.80 3.12 13.64
CA ALA A 213 22.07 4.28 14.13
C ALA A 213 21.28 3.98 15.42
N LEU A 214 20.70 2.79 15.55
CA LEU A 214 19.94 2.40 16.73
C LEU A 214 20.82 2.28 17.98
N LEU A 215 22.02 1.73 17.83
CA LEU A 215 22.94 1.46 18.95
C LEU A 215 23.85 2.65 19.31
N ASP A 216 24.13 3.54 18.36
CA ASP A 216 24.96 4.72 18.58
C ASP A 216 24.08 5.97 18.83
N ASP A 217 24.02 6.39 20.09
CA ASP A 217 23.25 7.55 20.55
C ASP A 217 23.81 8.89 20.07
N THR A 218 25.07 8.92 19.63
CA THR A 218 25.70 10.11 19.05
C THR A 218 25.27 10.37 17.60
N VAL A 219 24.68 9.37 16.93
CA VAL A 219 23.94 9.59 15.68
C VAL A 219 22.60 10.20 16.07
N GLN A 220 22.28 11.39 15.62
CA GLN A 220 20.99 12.05 15.91
C GLN A 220 20.08 12.11 14.68
N ARG A 221 20.62 11.87 13.49
CA ARG A 221 19.85 11.88 12.24
C ARG A 221 20.35 10.80 11.29
N VAL A 222 19.41 10.14 10.63
CA VAL A 222 19.64 9.20 9.53
C VAL A 222 19.08 9.81 8.26
N VAL A 223 19.88 9.91 7.20
CA VAL A 223 19.43 10.36 5.88
C VAL A 223 19.42 9.15 4.95
N LEU A 224 18.23 8.69 4.57
CA LEU A 224 18.05 7.58 3.63
C LEU A 224 17.94 8.11 2.20
N VAL A 225 18.85 7.70 1.32
CA VAL A 225 18.93 8.10 -0.09
C VAL A 225 19.13 6.88 -1.00
N GLY A 226 18.90 7.04 -2.31
CA GLY A 226 19.23 6.03 -3.32
C GLY A 226 20.30 6.52 -4.28
N ALA A 227 21.16 5.63 -4.77
CA ALA A 227 22.13 5.93 -5.83
C ALA A 227 21.49 5.84 -7.22
N GLY A 228 22.02 6.58 -8.18
CA GLY A 228 21.59 6.50 -9.59
C GLY A 228 20.27 7.23 -9.87
N THR A 229 19.53 6.72 -10.85
CA THR A 229 18.39 7.44 -11.47
C THR A 229 17.05 7.30 -10.74
N ALA A 230 16.97 6.42 -9.75
CA ALA A 230 15.76 6.15 -8.99
C ALA A 230 16.10 5.87 -7.52
N PHE A 231 15.18 6.18 -6.62
CA PHE A 231 15.34 5.83 -5.21
C PHE A 231 15.35 4.32 -5.01
N CYS A 232 14.26 3.63 -5.37
CA CYS A 232 14.12 2.18 -5.27
C CYS A 232 12.95 1.68 -6.12
N SER A 233 13.20 0.65 -6.93
CA SER A 233 12.23 0.03 -7.85
C SER A 233 11.41 -1.10 -7.23
N GLY A 234 11.42 -1.23 -5.90
CA GLY A 234 10.64 -2.23 -5.17
C GLY A 234 11.40 -3.52 -4.94
N GLY A 235 10.69 -4.55 -4.49
CA GLY A 235 11.26 -5.88 -4.30
C GLY A 235 11.91 -6.41 -5.58
N ASP A 236 13.08 -7.04 -5.46
CA ASP A 236 13.77 -7.62 -6.61
C ASP A 236 12.97 -8.83 -7.12
N LEU A 237 12.36 -8.70 -8.30
CA LEU A 237 11.47 -9.71 -8.88
C LEU A 237 12.16 -11.08 -9.04
N ASP A 238 13.49 -11.11 -9.17
CA ASP A 238 14.27 -12.35 -9.26
C ASP A 238 14.29 -13.14 -7.93
N GLU A 239 14.02 -12.50 -6.78
CA GLU A 239 13.92 -13.16 -5.46
C GLU A 239 12.54 -13.73 -5.14
N PHE A 240 11.49 -13.29 -5.84
CA PHE A 240 10.13 -13.74 -5.57
C PHE A 240 10.07 -15.26 -5.82
N GLY A 241 9.49 -16.02 -4.89
CA GLY A 241 9.43 -17.49 -4.96
C GLY A 241 10.74 -18.21 -4.57
N THR A 242 11.75 -17.51 -4.05
CA THR A 242 13.01 -18.14 -3.58
C THR A 242 13.01 -18.50 -2.09
N ALA A 243 12.06 -17.99 -1.31
CA ALA A 243 11.89 -18.41 0.07
C ALA A 243 11.50 -19.91 0.11
N PRO A 244 12.08 -20.72 1.02
CA PRO A 244 11.80 -22.16 1.06
C PRO A 244 10.32 -22.48 1.26
N ASP A 245 9.66 -21.69 2.10
CA ASP A 245 8.25 -21.85 2.48
C ASP A 245 7.69 -20.54 3.05
N PRO A 246 6.35 -20.40 3.14
CA PRO A 246 5.70 -19.20 3.71
C PRO A 246 6.05 -18.89 5.17
N VAL A 247 6.32 -19.90 6.01
CA VAL A 247 6.68 -19.70 7.42
C VAL A 247 8.06 -19.07 7.51
N THR A 248 9.04 -19.59 6.76
CA THR A 248 10.37 -18.99 6.65
C THR A 248 10.28 -17.57 6.09
N ALA A 249 9.44 -17.34 5.07
CA ALA A 249 9.22 -16.00 4.52
C ALA A 249 8.66 -15.01 5.56
N HIS A 250 7.75 -15.46 6.42
CA HIS A 250 7.21 -14.66 7.53
C HIS A 250 8.29 -14.29 8.55
N LEU A 251 9.09 -15.27 8.98
CA LEU A 251 10.17 -15.05 9.95
C LEU A 251 11.22 -14.08 9.39
N LEU A 252 11.65 -14.25 8.15
CA LEU A 252 12.60 -13.34 7.51
C LEU A 252 12.07 -11.90 7.46
N ARG A 253 10.81 -11.71 7.05
CA ARG A 253 10.19 -10.39 6.93
C ARG A 253 10.02 -9.68 8.27
N THR A 254 9.66 -10.42 9.32
CA THR A 254 9.36 -9.83 10.65
C THR A 254 10.55 -9.78 11.61
N ARG A 255 11.58 -10.60 11.39
CA ARG A 255 12.75 -10.69 12.27
C ARG A 255 14.05 -10.17 11.64
N ALA A 256 14.12 -10.10 10.31
CA ALA A 256 15.27 -9.58 9.56
C ALA A 256 14.90 -8.45 8.58
N GLY A 257 13.69 -7.89 8.68
CA GLY A 257 13.22 -6.80 7.83
C GLY A 257 13.55 -5.42 8.40
N ALA A 258 13.71 -4.43 7.52
CA ALA A 258 14.04 -3.05 7.91
C ALA A 258 12.88 -2.27 8.54
N GLY A 259 11.61 -2.67 8.31
CA GLY A 259 10.44 -1.88 8.73
C GLY A 259 10.37 -1.60 10.24
N ARG A 260 10.75 -2.58 11.09
CA ARG A 260 10.79 -2.39 12.55
C ARG A 260 11.85 -1.38 12.98
N LEU A 261 13.05 -1.49 12.42
CA LEU A 261 14.15 -0.56 12.71
C LEU A 261 13.83 0.85 12.22
N LEU A 262 13.24 0.98 11.04
CA LEU A 262 12.81 2.27 10.52
C LEU A 262 11.73 2.91 11.40
N HIS A 263 10.82 2.11 11.96
CA HIS A 263 9.85 2.60 12.92
C HIS A 263 10.48 3.04 14.25
N GLU A 264 11.41 2.25 14.81
CA GLU A 264 12.14 2.62 16.04
C GLU A 264 12.98 3.89 15.86
N LEU A 265 13.45 4.14 14.64
CA LEU A 265 14.23 5.31 14.28
C LEU A 265 13.39 6.42 13.64
N THR A 266 12.06 6.34 13.62
CA THR A 266 11.19 7.26 12.85
C THR A 266 11.57 8.72 13.04
N ASP A 267 11.73 9.18 14.29
CA ASP A 267 12.02 10.58 14.61
C ASP A 267 13.40 11.07 14.11
N ARG A 268 14.31 10.13 13.83
CA ARG A 268 15.68 10.40 13.37
C ARG A 268 15.82 10.24 11.86
N VAL A 269 14.90 9.56 11.18
CA VAL A 269 15.02 9.24 9.75
C VAL A 269 14.38 10.33 8.89
N GLU A 270 15.18 10.91 7.99
CA GLU A 270 14.72 11.66 6.82
C GLU A 270 14.97 10.84 5.56
N ALA A 271 13.92 10.54 4.79
CA ALA A 271 14.04 9.91 3.49
C ALA A 271 14.08 10.98 2.38
N ARG A 272 15.04 10.86 1.46
CA ARG A 272 15.17 11.72 0.28
C ARG A 272 15.04 10.87 -0.97
N VAL A 273 13.86 10.91 -1.58
CA VAL A 273 13.51 10.09 -2.74
C VAL A 273 13.59 10.89 -4.03
N HIS A 274 13.78 10.19 -5.16
CA HIS A 274 13.82 10.75 -6.51
C HIS A 274 13.52 9.67 -7.54
N GLY A 275 13.12 10.09 -8.74
CA GLY A 275 12.79 9.18 -9.84
C GLY A 275 11.61 8.26 -9.49
N THR A 276 11.64 7.02 -9.99
CA THR A 276 10.57 6.06 -9.73
C THR A 276 10.75 5.40 -8.36
N CYS A 277 9.72 5.46 -7.53
CA CYS A 277 9.60 4.77 -6.25
C CYS A 277 8.49 3.72 -6.37
N VAL A 278 8.82 2.44 -6.22
CA VAL A 278 7.88 1.32 -6.43
C VAL A 278 7.94 0.37 -5.24
N GLY A 279 6.80 -0.19 -4.82
CA GLY A 279 6.74 -1.21 -3.74
C GLY A 279 7.55 -0.76 -2.53
N SER A 280 8.54 -1.55 -2.11
CA SER A 280 9.41 -1.23 -0.97
C SER A 280 10.08 0.15 -1.05
N GLY A 281 10.25 0.72 -2.25
CA GLY A 281 10.74 2.09 -2.47
C GLY A 281 9.76 3.19 -2.10
N VAL A 282 8.48 2.87 -1.89
CA VAL A 282 7.45 3.73 -1.27
C VAL A 282 7.26 3.34 0.20
N GLU A 283 7.24 2.04 0.49
CA GLU A 283 6.89 1.50 1.81
C GLU A 283 7.91 1.84 2.89
N LEU A 284 9.21 1.71 2.60
CA LEU A 284 10.27 1.96 3.57
C LEU A 284 10.42 3.46 3.90
N PRO A 285 10.47 4.39 2.92
CA PRO A 285 10.48 5.82 3.21
C PRO A 285 9.30 6.30 4.04
N ALA A 286 8.13 5.69 3.90
CA ALA A 286 6.93 6.14 4.61
C ALA A 286 7.03 5.99 6.14
N PHE A 287 8.00 5.23 6.68
CA PHE A 287 8.31 5.18 8.12
C PHE A 287 9.13 6.36 8.64
N ALA A 288 9.79 7.12 7.76
CA ALA A 288 10.59 8.28 8.13
C ALA A 288 9.71 9.34 8.83
N SER A 289 10.27 10.22 9.65
CA SER A 289 9.55 11.41 10.12
C SER A 289 9.30 12.38 8.97
N VAL A 290 10.28 12.52 8.08
CA VAL A 290 10.21 13.43 6.92
C VAL A 290 10.57 12.68 5.63
N VAL A 291 9.72 12.78 4.62
CA VAL A 291 9.94 12.28 3.26
C VAL A 291 10.01 13.47 2.31
N LYS A 292 11.17 13.67 1.70
CA LYS A 292 11.42 14.71 0.69
C LYS A 292 11.54 14.06 -0.69
N ALA A 293 10.80 14.54 -1.67
CA ALA A 293 10.84 14.02 -3.04
C ALA A 293 11.33 15.07 -4.04
N ALA A 294 12.08 14.65 -5.06
CA ALA A 294 12.32 15.49 -6.23
C ALA A 294 11.00 15.69 -7.03
N PRO A 295 10.80 16.80 -7.77
CA PRO A 295 9.51 17.12 -8.38
C PRO A 295 9.04 16.10 -9.42
N GLY A 296 9.97 15.45 -10.13
CA GLY A 296 9.69 14.40 -11.12
C GLY A 296 9.49 13.00 -10.54
N SER A 297 9.37 12.85 -9.21
CA SER A 297 9.23 11.52 -8.60
C SER A 297 7.84 10.93 -8.81
N THR A 298 7.77 9.60 -8.87
CA THR A 298 6.50 8.86 -8.97
C THR A 298 6.45 7.73 -7.94
N PHE A 299 5.26 7.44 -7.41
CA PHE A 299 5.03 6.44 -6.36
C PHE A 299 4.02 5.39 -6.83
N ARG A 300 4.35 4.10 -6.73
CA ARG A 300 3.48 3.02 -7.24
C ARG A 300 3.51 1.78 -6.35
N LEU A 301 2.34 1.15 -6.17
CA LEU A 301 2.16 -0.13 -5.48
C LEU A 301 1.60 -1.18 -6.47
N PRO A 302 2.44 -1.95 -7.18
CA PRO A 302 2.00 -2.86 -8.23
C PRO A 302 1.59 -4.26 -7.75
N GLU A 303 1.65 -4.55 -6.45
CA GLU A 303 1.65 -5.90 -5.88
C GLU A 303 0.40 -6.72 -6.18
N ILE A 304 -0.76 -6.06 -6.30
CA ILE A 304 -2.02 -6.74 -6.64
C ILE A 304 -1.91 -7.47 -7.98
N SER A 305 -1.20 -6.91 -8.96
CA SER A 305 -1.01 -7.58 -10.27
C SER A 305 -0.23 -8.90 -10.18
N MET A 306 0.51 -9.09 -9.08
CA MET A 306 1.31 -10.28 -8.79
C MET A 306 0.56 -11.29 -7.91
N GLY A 307 -0.71 -11.04 -7.57
CA GLY A 307 -1.42 -11.85 -6.58
C GLY A 307 -0.90 -11.65 -5.15
N LEU A 308 -0.30 -10.48 -4.87
CA LEU A 308 0.31 -10.13 -3.59
C LEU A 308 -0.21 -8.77 -3.10
N ILE A 309 0.26 -8.36 -1.93
CA ILE A 309 0.02 -7.04 -1.34
C ILE A 309 1.35 -6.35 -1.03
N PRO A 310 1.39 -5.04 -0.75
CA PRO A 310 2.58 -4.41 -0.17
C PRO A 310 3.05 -5.19 1.06
N GLY A 311 4.35 -5.43 1.18
CA GLY A 311 4.91 -6.39 2.13
C GLY A 311 6.24 -5.98 2.74
N ALA A 312 6.72 -4.76 2.54
CA ALA A 312 7.90 -4.21 3.22
C ALA A 312 7.50 -3.22 4.33
N GLY A 313 6.30 -3.38 4.89
CA GLY A 313 5.65 -2.48 5.83
C GLY A 313 4.65 -1.51 5.19
N GLY A 314 4.35 -1.64 3.90
CA GLY A 314 3.52 -0.70 3.15
C GLY A 314 2.08 -0.58 3.63
N THR A 315 1.49 -1.67 4.10
CA THR A 315 0.13 -1.65 4.69
C THR A 315 0.14 -1.10 6.12
N VAL A 316 1.31 -0.73 6.65
CA VAL A 316 1.51 -0.16 7.97
C VAL A 316 1.92 1.31 7.89
N SER A 317 2.96 1.62 7.14
CA SER A 317 3.54 2.97 7.03
C SER A 317 2.69 3.90 6.16
N ILE A 318 2.22 3.44 5.01
CA ILE A 318 1.50 4.28 4.04
C ILE A 318 0.12 4.71 4.57
N PRO A 319 -0.71 3.82 5.16
CA PRO A 319 -2.00 4.23 5.74
C PRO A 319 -1.87 5.25 6.88
N ARG A 320 -0.76 5.25 7.63
CA ARG A 320 -0.51 6.24 8.68
C ARG A 320 -0.25 7.64 8.10
N ARG A 321 0.27 7.72 6.87
CA ARG A 321 0.44 8.98 6.12
C ARG A 321 -0.85 9.42 5.44
N ILE A 322 -1.39 8.57 4.55
CA ILE A 322 -2.47 8.97 3.62
C ILE A 322 -3.84 8.36 3.92
N GLY A 323 -3.96 7.54 4.96
CA GLY A 323 -5.18 6.79 5.29
C GLY A 323 -5.32 5.49 4.50
N ARG A 324 -6.15 4.58 5.02
CA ARG A 324 -6.40 3.26 4.40
C ARG A 324 -7.01 3.36 3.01
N TRP A 325 -7.88 4.35 2.78
CA TRP A 325 -8.62 4.52 1.53
C TRP A 325 -7.72 4.89 0.35
N ARG A 326 -6.87 5.90 0.50
CA ARG A 326 -5.87 6.30 -0.52
C ARG A 326 -4.81 5.22 -0.73
N THR A 327 -4.45 4.49 0.32
CA THR A 327 -3.53 3.34 0.21
C THR A 327 -4.14 2.23 -0.64
N LEU A 328 -5.39 1.85 -0.36
CA LEU A 328 -6.11 0.84 -1.12
C LEU A 328 -6.27 1.28 -2.58
N TYR A 329 -6.68 2.53 -2.81
CA TYR A 329 -6.76 3.10 -4.17
C TYR A 329 -5.45 2.96 -4.94
N LEU A 330 -4.32 3.33 -4.34
CA LEU A 330 -3.01 3.26 -4.99
C LEU A 330 -2.62 1.82 -5.35
N ALA A 331 -2.93 0.86 -4.46
CA ALA A 331 -2.63 -0.55 -4.68
C ALA A 331 -3.55 -1.23 -5.69
N LEU A 332 -4.86 -0.95 -5.66
CA LEU A 332 -5.83 -1.55 -6.58
C LEU A 332 -5.68 -1.03 -8.01
N THR A 333 -5.39 0.27 -8.16
CA THR A 333 -5.19 0.87 -9.49
C THR A 333 -3.80 0.59 -10.05
N GLY A 334 -2.81 0.36 -9.18
CA GLY A 334 -1.41 0.16 -9.58
C GLY A 334 -0.85 1.33 -10.40
N LEU A 335 -1.42 2.53 -10.30
CA LEU A 335 -0.98 3.70 -11.06
C LEU A 335 0.30 4.31 -10.50
N ALA A 336 0.97 5.15 -11.29
CA ALA A 336 2.09 5.96 -10.83
C ALA A 336 1.58 7.31 -10.30
N LEU A 337 1.58 7.48 -8.98
CA LEU A 337 1.15 8.69 -8.30
C LEU A 337 2.23 9.79 -8.46
N PRO A 338 1.90 10.94 -9.08
CA PRO A 338 2.86 12.04 -9.22
C PRO A 338 3.22 12.66 -7.86
N ALA A 339 4.43 13.23 -7.75
CA ALA A 339 4.91 13.83 -6.50
C ALA A 339 4.02 14.98 -5.98
N THR A 340 3.37 15.73 -6.86
CA THR A 340 2.43 16.80 -6.49
C THR A 340 1.19 16.25 -5.77
N THR A 341 0.61 15.16 -6.27
CA THR A 341 -0.51 14.47 -5.60
C THR A 341 -0.03 13.75 -4.33
N ALA A 342 1.16 13.16 -4.35
CA ALA A 342 1.75 12.57 -3.16
C ALA A 342 1.93 13.61 -2.03
N LEU A 343 2.33 14.84 -2.36
CA LEU A 343 2.43 15.96 -1.42
C LEU A 343 1.04 16.36 -0.90
N SER A 344 0.06 16.54 -1.79
CA SER A 344 -1.29 16.94 -1.36
C SER A 344 -1.97 15.90 -0.47
N TRP A 345 -1.64 14.61 -0.65
CA TRP A 345 -2.12 13.54 0.21
C TRP A 345 -1.38 13.40 1.53
N GLY A 346 -0.18 13.99 1.65
CA GLY A 346 0.72 13.80 2.81
C GLY A 346 1.55 12.51 2.75
N LEU A 347 1.64 11.84 1.60
CA LEU A 347 2.56 10.71 1.41
C LEU A 347 4.02 11.17 1.51
N ILE A 348 4.28 12.39 1.04
CA ILE A 348 5.53 13.11 1.20
C ILE A 348 5.28 14.45 1.88
N ASP A 349 6.33 15.01 2.48
CA ASP A 349 6.25 16.23 3.27
C ASP A 349 6.77 17.45 2.50
N VAL A 350 7.73 17.25 1.58
CA VAL A 350 8.40 18.34 0.87
C VAL A 350 8.75 17.94 -0.57
N LEU A 351 8.54 18.85 -1.52
CA LEU A 351 9.20 18.81 -2.83
C LEU A 351 10.53 19.58 -2.72
N ARG A 352 11.64 18.87 -2.87
CA ARG A 352 12.98 19.49 -2.87
C ARG A 352 13.38 19.85 -4.30
N GLU A 353 14.03 21.00 -4.46
CA GLU A 353 14.62 21.42 -5.74
C GLU A 353 15.76 20.50 -6.19
#